data_AF-A0A7S1WFF7-F1
#
_entry.id   AF-A0A7S1WFF7-F1
#
_cell.length_a   1.000
_cell.length_b   1.000
_cell.length_c   1.000
_cell.angle_alpha   90.00
_cell.angle_beta   90.00
_cell.angle_gamma   90.00
#
_symmetry.space_group_name_H-M   'P 1'
#
loop_
_entity.id
_entity.type
_entity.pdbx_description
1 polymer ?
#
loop_
_entity_poly.entity_id
_entity_poly.type
_entity_poly.pdbx_seq_one_letter_code
_entity_poly.pdbx_strand_id
1 'polypeptide(L)'
;PIRPPPAEPYLQSHKVVVDIFWIVMWLHMFLTTVYGLVRACFTQTLVDYAKDFWHWLDWLSVVGGFVINVFWIVFLVTLQSVKARTLEVVQTRPTTVGAGGVVQFASPAEERDYLDSADRMHSEAAHLAAFVMVYRVFTCWYTLLIAIRFFQAFAAQPRLAIVTKTVQGSLVDVAHFLVVLMLMFFSYAFAGMFLFGHRMLEFSSLGMAINQCFLIMLGSFNYEELASEHPVSAGVWFWSFVVLVSLIMLNMALAIIMDVYTEVKADAEEMDELWTQTGKFLCSLMPGRRAVPLATVSEEVEAESARAWYDEDALMDVVPELEQEQAAEIIGQAQKREERLQDKGVSISDAMKMVGWIKLAVQKIERQVNEVAKMEKEERALADPGSNAEGLPFGDGAGDVLSLDPVADHRLRGVQRRLGRMEEFLGESMAMSVGRNKDLRSRLVSIEALLKGRRDLEGGPGASPRGRRRDPSGARAVTFSA
;
A
#
# COMPACT_ATOMS: atom_id res chain seq x y z
N PRO A 1 -37.48 -16.13 22.10
CA PRO A 1 -38.61 -15.95 21.16
C PRO A 1 -38.11 -15.55 19.76
N ILE A 2 -37.96 -16.53 18.86
CA ILE A 2 -37.72 -16.29 17.45
C ILE A 2 -39.02 -15.71 16.89
N ARG A 3 -39.07 -14.39 16.65
CA ARG A 3 -40.23 -13.80 15.95
C ARG A 3 -40.30 -14.47 14.56
N PRO A 4 -41.44 -15.06 14.18
CA PRO A 4 -41.61 -15.57 12.83
C PRO A 4 -41.41 -14.40 11.84
N PRO A 5 -40.81 -14.66 10.66
CA PRO A 5 -40.73 -13.65 9.63
C PRO A 5 -42.14 -13.12 9.31
N PRO A 6 -42.30 -11.81 9.05
CA PRO A 6 -43.60 -11.26 8.69
C PRO A 6 -44.13 -12.01 7.45
N ALA A 7 -45.36 -12.52 7.55
CA ALA A 7 -45.98 -13.36 6.52
C ALA A 7 -46.08 -12.67 5.15
N GLU A 8 -46.01 -11.34 5.11
CA GLU A 8 -45.94 -10.55 3.89
C GLU A 8 -44.91 -9.42 4.04
N PRO A 9 -43.78 -9.44 3.29
CA PRO A 9 -42.75 -8.42 3.39
C PRO A 9 -43.25 -7.02 2.98
N TYR A 10 -44.23 -6.97 2.07
CA TYR A 10 -44.79 -5.75 1.49
C TYR A 10 -46.16 -5.34 2.03
N LEU A 11 -46.52 -5.78 3.24
CA LEU A 11 -47.78 -5.37 3.89
C LEU A 11 -47.93 -3.83 3.96
N GLN A 12 -46.81 -3.12 4.03
CA GLN A 12 -46.77 -1.66 4.01
C GLN A 12 -46.11 -1.17 2.71
N SER A 13 -46.85 -0.38 1.92
CA SER A 13 -46.41 0.07 0.59
C SER A 13 -45.11 0.88 0.60
N HIS A 14 -44.75 1.52 1.71
CA HIS A 14 -43.49 2.28 1.81
C HIS A 14 -42.24 1.40 1.73
N LYS A 15 -42.33 0.11 2.08
CA LYS A 15 -41.19 -0.81 2.02
C LYS A 15 -40.76 -1.11 0.59
N VAL A 16 -41.72 -1.17 -0.34
CA VAL A 16 -41.45 -1.33 -1.77
C VAL A 16 -40.63 -0.15 -2.29
N VAL A 17 -40.93 1.07 -1.84
CA VAL A 17 -40.20 2.28 -2.26
C VAL A 17 -38.74 2.23 -1.80
N VAL A 18 -38.48 1.77 -0.57
CA VAL A 18 -37.12 1.61 -0.04
C VAL A 18 -36.32 0.58 -0.84
N ASP A 19 -36.94 -0.55 -1.19
CA ASP A 19 -36.29 -1.59 -1.99
C ASP A 19 -35.95 -1.08 -3.41
N ILE A 20 -36.90 -0.39 -4.06
CA ILE A 20 -36.67 0.22 -5.38
C ILE A 20 -35.53 1.23 -5.32
N PHE A 21 -35.53 2.09 -4.30
CA PHE A 21 -34.46 3.07 -4.11
C PHE A 21 -33.09 2.39 -3.94
N TRP A 22 -33.02 1.34 -3.12
CA TRP A 22 -31.79 0.58 -2.92
C TRP A 22 -31.31 -0.11 -4.22
N ILE A 23 -32.23 -0.69 -5.01
CA ILE A 23 -31.91 -1.28 -6.32
C ILE A 23 -31.37 -0.22 -7.29
N VAL A 24 -31.96 0.97 -7.31
CA VAL A 24 -31.48 2.10 -8.13
C VAL A 24 -30.07 2.52 -7.71
N MET A 25 -29.80 2.63 -6.41
CA MET A 25 -28.45 2.94 -5.90
C MET A 25 -27.44 1.85 -6.28
N TRP A 26 -27.81 0.58 -6.14
CA TRP A 26 -26.97 -0.55 -6.53
C TRP A 26 -26.70 -0.56 -8.05
N LEU A 27 -27.72 -0.29 -8.87
CA LEU A 27 -27.57 -0.19 -10.32
C LEU A 27 -26.65 0.98 -10.71
N HIS A 28 -26.80 2.13 -10.06
CA HIS A 28 -25.88 3.25 -10.24
C HIS A 28 -24.43 2.85 -9.91
N MET A 29 -24.21 2.16 -8.78
CA MET A 29 -22.90 1.63 -8.39
C MET A 29 -22.34 0.61 -9.39
N PHE A 30 -23.19 -0.27 -9.93
CA PHE A 30 -22.81 -1.21 -10.98
C PHE A 30 -22.35 -0.46 -12.24
N LEU A 31 -23.13 0.51 -12.70
CA LEU A 31 -22.83 1.28 -13.91
C LEU A 31 -21.54 2.09 -13.77
N THR A 32 -21.31 2.75 -12.63
CA THR A 32 -20.07 3.53 -12.41
C THR A 32 -18.83 2.62 -12.38
N THR A 33 -18.94 1.45 -11.75
CA THR A 33 -17.84 0.47 -11.67
C THR A 33 -17.52 -0.12 -13.05
N VAL A 34 -18.56 -0.50 -13.81
CA VAL A 34 -18.41 -0.99 -15.19
C VAL A 34 -17.84 0.08 -16.10
N TYR A 35 -18.33 1.33 -16.01
CA TYR A 35 -17.78 2.45 -16.79
C TYR A 35 -16.29 2.66 -16.49
N GLY A 36 -15.89 2.59 -15.22
CA GLY A 36 -14.48 2.67 -14.82
C GLY A 36 -13.62 1.57 -15.46
N LEU A 37 -14.10 0.32 -15.43
CA LEU A 37 -13.41 -0.82 -16.05
C LEU A 37 -13.31 -0.67 -17.58
N VAL A 38 -14.41 -0.30 -18.25
CA VAL A 38 -14.46 -0.10 -19.69
C VAL A 38 -13.50 1.01 -20.10
N ARG A 39 -13.50 2.14 -19.37
CA ARG A 39 -12.55 3.23 -19.59
C ARG A 39 -11.09 2.76 -19.46
N ALA A 40 -10.77 2.01 -18.41
CA ALA A 40 -9.42 1.45 -18.20
C ALA A 40 -8.99 0.48 -19.31
N CYS A 41 -9.94 -0.27 -19.88
CA CYS A 41 -9.71 -1.14 -21.03
C CYS A 41 -9.38 -0.33 -22.28
N PHE A 42 -10.14 0.73 -22.57
CA PHE A 42 -9.90 1.61 -23.71
C PHE A 42 -8.59 2.43 -23.59
N THR A 43 -8.19 2.83 -22.39
CA THR A 43 -6.95 3.58 -22.15
C THR A 43 -5.71 2.69 -21.97
N GLN A 44 -5.84 1.37 -22.10
CA GLN A 44 -4.77 0.37 -21.88
C GLN A 44 -4.08 0.43 -20.49
N THR A 45 -4.72 1.05 -19.51
CA THR A 45 -4.22 1.19 -18.12
C THR A 45 -4.86 0.16 -17.18
N LEU A 46 -5.17 -1.03 -17.70
CA LEU A 46 -5.82 -2.10 -16.93
C LEU A 46 -4.98 -2.58 -15.74
N VAL A 47 -3.66 -2.57 -15.89
CA VAL A 47 -2.74 -3.00 -14.85
C VAL A 47 -2.80 -2.04 -13.65
N ASP A 48 -2.91 -0.73 -13.90
CA ASP A 48 -2.98 0.25 -12.82
C ASP A 48 -4.36 0.24 -12.15
N TYR A 49 -5.42 0.01 -12.92
CA TYR A 49 -6.76 -0.24 -12.38
C TYR A 49 -6.79 -1.49 -11.49
N ALA A 50 -6.13 -2.58 -11.90
CA ALA A 50 -6.12 -3.83 -11.13
C ALA A 50 -5.26 -3.77 -9.85
N LYS A 51 -4.31 -2.83 -9.77
CA LYS A 51 -3.48 -2.61 -8.58
C LYS A 51 -4.22 -1.87 -7.46
N ASP A 52 -5.22 -1.05 -7.79
CA ASP A 52 -5.95 -0.30 -6.77
C ASP A 52 -6.92 -1.21 -5.99
N PHE A 53 -6.70 -1.29 -4.69
CA PHE A 53 -7.51 -2.07 -3.76
C PHE A 53 -8.98 -1.64 -3.76
N TRP A 54 -9.27 -0.34 -3.91
CA TRP A 54 -10.63 0.19 -3.85
C TRP A 54 -11.51 -0.33 -5.00
N HIS A 55 -10.92 -0.51 -6.18
CA HIS A 55 -11.64 -1.07 -7.32
C HIS A 55 -12.09 -2.52 -7.07
N TRP A 56 -11.26 -3.32 -6.40
CA TRP A 56 -11.66 -4.68 -5.99
C TRP A 56 -12.77 -4.67 -4.95
N LEU A 57 -12.73 -3.76 -3.98
CA LEU A 57 -13.79 -3.59 -3.00
C LEU A 57 -15.12 -3.18 -3.65
N ASP A 58 -15.06 -2.34 -4.68
CA ASP A 58 -16.22 -1.91 -5.46
C ASP A 58 -16.85 -3.08 -6.22
N TRP A 59 -16.03 -3.88 -6.91
CA TRP A 59 -16.49 -5.11 -7.57
C TRP A 59 -17.09 -6.11 -6.59
N LEU A 60 -16.45 -6.32 -5.44
CA LEU A 60 -16.97 -7.21 -4.40
C LEU A 60 -18.34 -6.73 -3.88
N SER A 61 -18.52 -5.42 -3.75
CA SER A 61 -19.80 -4.81 -3.34
C SER A 61 -20.88 -4.98 -4.41
N VAL A 62 -20.53 -4.81 -5.69
CA VAL A 62 -21.43 -5.07 -6.82
C VAL A 62 -21.90 -6.53 -6.83
N VAL A 63 -20.95 -7.48 -6.75
CA VAL A 63 -21.24 -8.92 -6.73
C VAL A 63 -22.08 -9.30 -5.51
N GLY A 64 -21.72 -8.78 -4.32
CA GLY A 64 -22.49 -9.01 -3.09
C GLY A 64 -23.93 -8.53 -3.20
N GLY A 65 -24.16 -7.34 -3.79
CA GLY A 65 -25.51 -6.83 -4.03
C GLY A 65 -26.28 -7.67 -5.04
N PHE A 66 -25.64 -8.20 -6.09
CA PHE A 66 -26.27 -9.14 -7.02
C PHE A 66 -26.74 -10.42 -6.31
N VAL A 67 -25.88 -11.01 -5.47
CA VAL A 67 -26.21 -12.21 -4.68
C VAL A 67 -27.40 -11.96 -3.77
N ILE A 68 -27.47 -10.79 -3.11
CA ILE A 68 -28.61 -10.42 -2.26
C ILE A 68 -29.90 -10.30 -3.07
N ASN A 69 -29.86 -9.68 -4.25
CA ASN A 69 -31.03 -9.61 -5.14
C ASN A 69 -31.52 -11.01 -5.53
N VAL A 70 -30.61 -11.92 -5.90
CA VAL A 70 -30.94 -13.31 -6.21
C VAL A 70 -31.57 -14.00 -5.01
N PHE A 71 -30.98 -13.87 -3.82
CA PHE A 71 -31.56 -14.44 -2.60
C PHE A 71 -32.92 -13.86 -2.24
N TRP A 72 -33.13 -12.56 -2.47
CA TRP A 72 -34.43 -11.93 -2.26
C TRP A 72 -35.49 -12.47 -3.23
N ILE A 73 -35.16 -12.67 -4.50
CA ILE A 73 -36.06 -13.29 -5.48
C ILE A 73 -36.41 -14.72 -5.06
N VAL A 74 -35.41 -15.52 -4.68
CA VAL A 74 -35.63 -16.90 -4.19
C VAL A 74 -36.52 -16.88 -2.94
N PHE A 75 -36.27 -15.97 -2.00
CA PHE A 75 -37.11 -15.79 -0.82
C PHE A 75 -38.57 -15.52 -1.20
N LEU A 76 -38.83 -14.61 -2.15
CA LEU A 76 -40.18 -14.27 -2.58
C LEU A 76 -40.89 -15.45 -3.25
N VAL A 77 -40.19 -16.21 -4.09
CA VAL A 77 -40.73 -17.41 -4.76
C VAL A 77 -41.06 -18.50 -3.75
N THR A 78 -40.16 -18.80 -2.80
CA THR A 78 -40.41 -19.78 -1.74
C THR A 78 -41.49 -19.31 -0.77
N LEU A 79 -41.60 -18.02 -0.50
CA LEU A 79 -42.68 -17.49 0.32
C LEU A 79 -44.04 -17.68 -0.37
N GLN A 80 -44.10 -17.50 -1.70
CA GLN A 80 -45.31 -17.77 -2.48
C GLN A 80 -45.69 -19.25 -2.46
N SER A 81 -44.73 -20.17 -2.58
CA SER A 81 -45.01 -21.61 -2.50
C SER A 81 -45.56 -22.01 -1.12
N VAL A 82 -44.97 -21.50 -0.04
CA VAL A 82 -45.45 -21.72 1.33
C VAL A 82 -46.86 -21.14 1.51
N LYS A 83 -47.13 -19.93 1.00
CA LYS A 83 -48.46 -19.31 1.08
C LYS A 83 -49.52 -20.14 0.34
N ALA A 84 -49.19 -20.64 -0.86
CA ALA A 84 -50.09 -21.49 -1.64
C ALA A 84 -50.46 -22.78 -0.90
N ARG A 85 -49.47 -23.47 -0.31
CA ARG A 85 -49.70 -24.69 0.49
C ARG A 85 -50.42 -24.41 1.80
N THR A 86 -50.17 -23.26 2.42
CA THR A 86 -50.91 -22.85 3.62
C THR A 86 -52.40 -22.67 3.29
N LEU A 87 -52.73 -22.10 2.13
CA LEU A 87 -54.11 -21.96 1.67
C LEU A 87 -54.76 -23.32 1.42
N GLU A 88 -54.03 -24.27 0.84
CA GLU A 88 -54.47 -25.66 0.64
C GLU A 88 -54.79 -26.36 1.97
N VAL A 89 -53.92 -26.25 2.99
CA VAL A 89 -54.17 -26.78 4.35
C VAL A 89 -55.39 -26.12 5.01
N VAL A 90 -55.64 -24.84 4.76
CA VAL A 90 -56.82 -24.14 5.28
C VAL A 90 -58.10 -24.61 4.58
N GLN A 91 -58.03 -24.91 3.27
CA GLN A 91 -59.18 -25.38 2.48
C GLN A 91 -59.54 -26.86 2.77
N THR A 92 -58.54 -27.70 3.01
CA THR A 92 -58.69 -29.13 3.36
C THR A 92 -59.05 -29.34 4.83
N ARG A 93 -59.08 -28.28 5.64
CA ARG A 93 -59.45 -28.36 7.05
C ARG A 93 -60.93 -28.78 7.21
N PRO A 94 -61.24 -29.84 7.97
CA PRO A 94 -62.62 -30.23 8.22
C PRO A 94 -63.37 -29.12 8.98
N THR A 95 -64.55 -28.77 8.50
CA THR A 95 -65.42 -27.74 9.08
C THR A 95 -66.39 -28.31 10.12
N THR A 96 -66.49 -29.63 10.24
CA THR A 96 -67.34 -30.31 11.22
C THR A 96 -66.68 -30.31 12.60
N VAL A 97 -67.09 -29.37 13.44
CA VAL A 97 -66.71 -29.30 14.86
C VAL A 97 -67.61 -30.25 15.65
N GLY A 98 -67.04 -31.32 16.20
CA GLY A 98 -67.77 -32.24 17.08
C GLY A 98 -68.14 -31.57 18.41
N ALA A 99 -69.09 -32.16 19.14
CA ALA A 99 -69.42 -31.72 20.50
C ALA A 99 -68.16 -31.79 21.39
N GLY A 100 -67.61 -30.62 21.76
CA GLY A 100 -66.36 -30.50 22.53
C GLY A 100 -65.21 -29.77 21.83
N GLY A 101 -65.39 -29.26 20.61
CA GLY A 101 -64.36 -28.47 19.91
C GLY A 101 -63.29 -29.31 19.21
N VAL A 102 -63.42 -30.64 19.22
CA VAL A 102 -62.55 -31.57 18.49
C VAL A 102 -62.97 -31.59 17.03
N VAL A 103 -62.02 -31.37 16.13
CA VAL A 103 -62.22 -31.48 14.68
C VAL A 103 -62.52 -32.93 14.34
N GLN A 104 -63.68 -33.22 13.74
CA GLN A 104 -64.04 -34.56 13.29
C GLN A 104 -63.85 -34.65 11.78
N PHE A 105 -63.13 -35.68 11.32
CA PHE A 105 -62.95 -35.99 9.90
C PHE A 105 -64.12 -36.87 9.43
N ALA A 106 -64.66 -36.62 8.24
CA ALA A 106 -65.80 -37.39 7.71
C ALA A 106 -65.37 -38.78 7.20
N SER A 107 -64.09 -38.94 6.83
CA SER A 107 -63.53 -40.24 6.43
C SER A 107 -62.04 -40.38 6.80
N PRO A 108 -61.52 -41.62 6.97
CA PRO A 108 -60.09 -41.86 7.15
C PRO A 108 -59.23 -41.43 5.95
N ALA A 109 -59.83 -41.24 4.77
CA ALA A 109 -59.13 -40.74 3.58
C ALA A 109 -58.91 -39.22 3.64
N GLU A 110 -59.92 -38.47 4.10
CA GLU A 110 -59.85 -37.02 4.32
C GLU A 110 -58.84 -36.67 5.43
N GLU A 111 -58.78 -37.48 6.49
CA GLU A 111 -57.76 -37.33 7.54
C GLU A 111 -56.34 -37.48 6.98
N ARG A 112 -56.11 -38.48 6.12
CA ARG A 112 -54.79 -38.69 5.49
C ARG A 112 -54.40 -37.55 4.56
N ASP A 113 -55.34 -37.03 3.78
CA ASP A 113 -55.11 -35.94 2.83
C ASP A 113 -54.78 -34.62 3.54
N TYR A 114 -55.47 -34.33 4.64
CA TYR A 114 -55.17 -33.19 5.51
C TYR A 114 -53.79 -33.32 6.17
N LEU A 115 -53.47 -34.49 6.74
CA LEU A 115 -52.19 -34.73 7.39
C LEU A 115 -51.01 -34.65 6.41
N ASP A 116 -51.16 -35.18 5.19
CA ASP A 116 -50.14 -35.07 4.14
C ASP A 116 -49.96 -33.61 3.69
N SER A 117 -51.05 -32.87 3.52
CA SER A 117 -51.00 -31.44 3.21
C SER A 117 -50.32 -30.62 4.32
N ALA A 118 -50.60 -30.94 5.58
CA ALA A 118 -50.00 -30.29 6.74
C ALA A 118 -48.49 -30.58 6.87
N ASP A 119 -48.07 -31.82 6.61
CA ASP A 119 -46.66 -32.22 6.64
C ASP A 119 -45.85 -31.56 5.50
N ARG A 120 -46.45 -31.50 4.30
CA ARG A 120 -45.89 -30.77 3.14
C ARG A 120 -45.78 -29.27 3.38
N MET A 121 -46.69 -28.67 4.14
CA MET A 121 -46.59 -27.27 4.53
C MET A 121 -45.49 -27.07 5.58
N HIS A 122 -45.39 -27.97 6.57
CA HIS A 122 -44.40 -27.88 7.63
C HIS A 122 -42.96 -28.00 7.10
N SER A 123 -42.71 -28.96 6.20
CA SER A 123 -41.41 -29.16 5.57
C SER A 123 -40.95 -27.93 4.75
N GLU A 124 -41.83 -27.35 3.92
CA GLU A 124 -41.52 -26.14 3.15
C GLU A 124 -41.30 -24.92 4.05
N ALA A 125 -42.08 -24.80 5.13
CA ALA A 125 -41.87 -23.74 6.12
C ALA A 125 -40.52 -23.89 6.84
N ALA A 126 -40.10 -25.12 7.15
CA ALA A 126 -38.77 -25.39 7.71
C ALA A 126 -37.65 -25.03 6.73
N HIS A 127 -37.80 -25.36 5.45
CA HIS A 127 -36.85 -24.97 4.39
C HIS A 127 -36.75 -23.45 4.25
N LEU A 128 -37.88 -22.74 4.27
CA LEU A 128 -37.91 -21.27 4.25
C LEU A 128 -37.21 -20.69 5.48
N ALA A 129 -37.44 -21.25 6.68
CA ALA A 129 -36.80 -20.79 7.91
C ALA A 129 -35.27 -20.97 7.87
N ALA A 130 -34.79 -22.11 7.40
CA ALA A 130 -33.37 -22.37 7.21
C ALA A 130 -32.76 -21.40 6.18
N PHE A 131 -33.45 -21.18 5.05
CA PHE A 131 -33.03 -20.22 4.03
C PHE A 131 -32.94 -18.79 4.58
N VAL A 132 -33.92 -18.35 5.37
CA VAL A 132 -33.91 -17.01 6.00
C VAL A 132 -32.71 -16.84 6.94
N MET A 133 -32.28 -17.89 7.64
CA MET A 133 -31.07 -17.84 8.49
C MET A 133 -29.83 -17.59 7.64
N VAL A 134 -29.67 -18.33 6.54
CA VAL A 134 -28.55 -18.14 5.60
C VAL A 134 -28.59 -16.73 5.00
N TYR A 135 -29.74 -16.30 4.48
CA TYR A 135 -29.94 -14.96 3.93
C TYR A 135 -29.52 -13.86 4.92
N ARG A 136 -29.93 -13.96 6.19
CA ARG A 136 -29.54 -12.99 7.24
C ARG A 136 -28.03 -12.90 7.44
N VAL A 137 -27.32 -14.04 7.42
CA VAL A 137 -25.87 -14.07 7.54
C VAL A 137 -25.22 -13.33 6.36
N PHE A 138 -25.68 -13.59 5.13
CA PHE A 138 -25.17 -12.89 3.95
C PHE A 138 -25.47 -11.39 3.97
N THR A 139 -26.68 -10.99 4.36
CA THR A 139 -27.02 -9.57 4.51
C THR A 139 -26.14 -8.89 5.56
N CYS A 140 -25.83 -9.57 6.67
CA CYS A 140 -24.92 -9.06 7.69
C CYS A 140 -23.50 -8.82 7.13
N TRP A 141 -22.93 -9.81 6.46
CA TRP A 141 -21.62 -9.66 5.82
C TRP A 141 -21.60 -8.54 4.77
N TYR A 142 -22.67 -8.42 3.99
CA TYR A 142 -22.79 -7.34 3.01
C TYR A 142 -22.91 -5.96 3.64
N THR A 143 -23.63 -5.83 4.77
CA THR A 143 -23.67 -4.55 5.49
C THR A 143 -22.30 -4.15 6.03
N LEU A 144 -21.49 -5.10 6.49
CA LEU A 144 -20.10 -4.85 6.88
C LEU A 144 -19.25 -4.45 5.66
N LEU A 145 -19.45 -5.09 4.51
CA LEU A 145 -18.75 -4.74 3.28
C LEU A 145 -19.05 -3.30 2.84
N ILE A 146 -20.32 -2.87 2.87
CA ILE A 146 -20.70 -1.47 2.62
C ILE A 146 -20.06 -0.53 3.64
N ALA A 147 -20.00 -0.92 4.92
CA ALA A 147 -19.34 -0.12 5.94
C ALA A 147 -17.84 0.05 5.68
N ILE A 148 -17.15 -0.98 5.15
CA ILE A 148 -15.75 -0.84 4.72
C ILE A 148 -15.65 0.12 3.54
N ARG A 149 -16.57 0.05 2.57
CA ARG A 149 -16.61 0.99 1.43
C ARG A 149 -16.80 2.44 1.87
N PHE A 150 -17.51 2.69 2.99
CA PHE A 150 -17.64 4.03 3.55
C PHE A 150 -16.28 4.68 3.87
N PHE A 151 -15.23 3.91 4.18
CA PHE A 151 -13.87 4.45 4.37
C PHE A 151 -13.25 5.03 3.08
N GLN A 152 -13.73 4.64 1.90
CA GLN A 152 -13.32 5.27 0.64
C GLN A 152 -13.74 6.75 0.62
N ALA A 153 -14.91 7.08 1.17
CA ALA A 153 -15.40 8.45 1.24
C ALA A 153 -14.54 9.33 2.19
N PHE A 154 -13.86 8.72 3.16
CA PHE A 154 -12.94 9.43 4.05
C PHE A 154 -11.69 9.94 3.35
N ALA A 155 -11.33 9.42 2.18
CA ALA A 155 -10.24 9.96 1.37
C ALA A 155 -10.50 11.41 0.92
N ALA A 156 -11.76 11.87 0.92
CA ALA A 156 -12.11 13.25 0.58
C ALA A 156 -11.70 14.26 1.67
N GLN A 157 -11.56 13.83 2.93
CA GLN A 157 -11.15 14.70 4.04
C GLN A 157 -9.66 14.49 4.36
N PRO A 158 -8.80 15.51 4.25
CA PRO A 158 -7.35 15.35 4.40
C PRO A 158 -6.91 14.69 5.71
N ARG A 159 -7.57 15.02 6.84
CA ARG A 159 -7.25 14.42 8.15
C ARG A 159 -7.59 12.93 8.24
N LEU A 160 -8.69 12.50 7.62
CA LEU A 160 -9.08 11.08 7.63
C LEU A 160 -8.35 10.30 6.53
N ALA A 161 -7.98 10.96 5.43
CA ALA A 161 -7.18 10.38 4.36
C ALA A 161 -5.80 9.91 4.83
N ILE A 162 -5.20 10.59 5.83
CA ILE A 162 -3.93 10.14 6.47
C ILE A 162 -4.06 8.72 7.00
N VAL A 163 -5.15 8.41 7.72
CA VAL A 163 -5.36 7.08 8.30
C VAL A 163 -5.47 6.04 7.19
N THR A 164 -6.29 6.31 6.17
CA THR A 164 -6.47 5.41 5.05
C THR A 164 -5.16 5.17 4.28
N LYS A 165 -4.40 6.23 3.99
CA LYS A 165 -3.10 6.14 3.33
C LYS A 165 -2.07 5.40 4.18
N THR A 166 -2.07 5.60 5.50
CA THR A 166 -1.20 4.87 6.43
C THR A 166 -1.49 3.36 6.40
N VAL A 167 -2.77 2.98 6.45
CA VAL A 167 -3.18 1.57 6.38
C VAL A 167 -2.79 0.97 5.03
N GLN A 168 -2.98 1.69 3.93
CA GLN A 168 -2.60 1.20 2.60
C GLN A 168 -1.07 1.10 2.42
N GLY A 169 -0.31 2.09 2.90
CA GLY A 169 1.14 2.10 2.82
C GLY A 169 1.78 1.01 3.68
N SER A 170 1.27 0.80 4.90
CA SER A 170 1.80 -0.20 5.83
C SER A 170 1.36 -1.63 5.51
N LEU A 171 0.39 -1.82 4.60
CA LEU A 171 -0.19 -3.14 4.34
C LEU A 171 0.86 -4.16 3.86
N VAL A 172 1.83 -3.74 3.05
CA VAL A 172 2.89 -4.64 2.55
C VAL A 172 3.80 -5.09 3.69
N ASP A 173 4.28 -4.17 4.52
CA ASP A 173 5.20 -4.48 5.62
C ASP A 173 4.50 -5.28 6.72
N VAL A 174 3.27 -4.89 7.06
CA VAL A 174 2.41 -5.63 7.99
C VAL A 174 2.11 -7.02 7.44
N ALA A 175 1.88 -7.21 6.13
CA ALA A 175 1.63 -8.53 5.56
C ALA A 175 2.86 -9.45 5.68
N HIS A 176 4.07 -8.96 5.40
CA HIS A 176 5.30 -9.73 5.60
C HIS A 176 5.49 -10.10 7.08
N PHE A 177 5.27 -9.14 7.97
CA PHE A 177 5.33 -9.38 9.41
C PHE A 177 4.27 -10.40 9.87
N LEU A 178 3.06 -10.33 9.31
CA LEU A 178 1.95 -11.22 9.64
C LEU A 178 2.27 -12.68 9.32
N VAL A 179 3.04 -12.96 8.26
CA VAL A 179 3.48 -14.33 7.95
C VAL A 179 4.34 -14.90 9.08
N VAL A 180 5.29 -14.12 9.59
CA VAL A 180 6.16 -14.53 10.71
C VAL A 180 5.34 -14.66 12.00
N LEU A 181 4.45 -13.69 12.27
CA LEU A 181 3.54 -13.72 13.42
C LEU A 181 2.66 -14.98 13.40
N MET A 182 2.02 -15.29 12.27
CA MET A 182 1.15 -16.45 12.14
C MET A 182 1.92 -17.75 12.28
N LEU A 183 3.12 -17.87 11.69
CA LEU A 183 3.97 -19.06 11.86
C LEU A 183 4.31 -19.31 13.33
N MET A 184 4.75 -18.27 14.04
CA MET A 184 5.06 -18.37 15.47
C MET A 184 3.80 -18.64 16.30
N PHE A 185 2.70 -17.93 16.03
CA PHE A 185 1.43 -18.07 16.73
C PHE A 185 0.86 -19.48 16.60
N PHE A 186 0.79 -20.04 15.38
CA PHE A 186 0.33 -21.41 15.16
C PHE A 186 1.29 -22.43 15.79
N SER A 187 2.60 -22.20 15.76
CA SER A 187 3.57 -23.08 16.45
C SER A 187 3.27 -23.16 17.95
N TYR A 188 2.95 -22.02 18.58
CA TYR A 188 2.53 -21.98 19.98
C TYR A 188 1.16 -22.62 20.22
N ALA A 189 0.20 -22.44 19.31
CA ALA A 189 -1.11 -23.09 19.40
C ALA A 189 -1.00 -24.63 19.33
N PHE A 190 -0.14 -25.16 18.43
CA PHE A 190 0.17 -26.59 18.37
C PHE A 190 0.89 -27.06 19.63
N ALA A 191 1.89 -26.32 20.11
CA ALA A 191 2.56 -26.64 21.36
C ALA A 191 1.59 -26.68 22.55
N GLY A 192 0.68 -25.70 22.66
CA GLY A 192 -0.35 -25.65 23.69
C GLY A 192 -1.32 -26.84 23.61
N MET A 193 -1.70 -27.24 22.39
CA MET A 193 -2.50 -28.46 22.18
C MET A 193 -1.76 -29.72 22.65
N PHE A 194 -0.47 -29.86 22.34
CA PHE A 194 0.29 -31.03 22.76
C PHE A 194 0.55 -31.07 24.27
N LEU A 195 0.76 -29.91 24.91
CA LEU A 195 1.00 -29.84 26.35
C LEU A 195 -0.29 -29.97 27.17
N PHE A 196 -1.37 -29.29 26.77
CA PHE A 196 -2.57 -29.12 27.61
C PHE A 196 -3.84 -29.74 27.01
N GLY A 197 -3.83 -30.16 25.75
CA GLY A 197 -5.04 -30.55 25.02
C GLY A 197 -5.73 -31.82 25.53
N HIS A 198 -5.02 -32.68 26.29
CA HIS A 198 -5.65 -33.85 26.92
C HIS A 198 -6.57 -33.48 28.10
N ARG A 199 -6.34 -32.33 28.73
CA ARG A 199 -7.00 -31.94 29.98
C ARG A 199 -7.86 -30.69 29.86
N MET A 200 -7.41 -29.71 29.08
CA MET A 200 -8.09 -28.43 28.91
C MET A 200 -8.89 -28.44 27.60
N LEU A 201 -10.20 -28.20 27.72
CA LEU A 201 -11.10 -28.17 26.57
C LEU A 201 -10.69 -27.07 25.59
N GLU A 202 -10.18 -25.96 26.12
CA GLU A 202 -9.65 -24.80 25.41
C GLU A 202 -8.50 -25.18 24.46
N PHE A 203 -7.73 -26.22 24.78
CA PHE A 203 -6.62 -26.69 23.94
C PHE A 203 -6.91 -28.01 23.22
N SER A 204 -8.13 -28.55 23.35
CA SER A 204 -8.46 -29.89 22.82
C SER A 204 -8.59 -29.96 21.29
N SER A 205 -8.84 -28.84 20.62
CA SER A 205 -8.89 -28.75 19.14
C SER A 205 -8.13 -27.54 18.65
N LEU A 206 -7.67 -27.57 17.38
CA LEU A 206 -6.86 -26.47 16.83
C LEU A 206 -7.60 -25.13 16.86
N GLY A 207 -8.88 -25.13 16.47
CA GLY A 207 -9.71 -23.92 16.49
C GLY A 207 -9.88 -23.35 17.91
N MET A 208 -10.08 -24.22 18.91
CA MET A 208 -10.17 -23.80 20.31
C MET A 208 -8.82 -23.30 20.83
N ALA A 209 -7.72 -23.99 20.52
CA ALA A 209 -6.37 -23.60 20.93
C ALA A 209 -5.97 -22.23 20.34
N ILE A 210 -6.31 -21.98 19.06
CA ILE A 210 -6.14 -20.67 18.42
C ILE A 210 -6.92 -19.60 19.19
N ASN A 211 -8.20 -19.84 19.46
CA ASN A 211 -9.04 -18.90 20.21
C ASN A 211 -8.47 -18.63 21.61
N GLN A 212 -8.01 -19.68 22.30
CA GLN A 212 -7.40 -19.55 23.62
C GLN A 212 -6.08 -18.76 23.56
N CYS A 213 -5.25 -18.98 22.54
CA CYS A 213 -4.03 -18.18 22.34
C CYS A 213 -4.36 -16.70 22.08
N PHE A 214 -5.44 -16.39 21.35
CA PHE A 214 -5.93 -15.01 21.19
C PHE A 214 -6.40 -14.42 22.51
N LEU A 215 -7.14 -15.17 23.33
CA LEU A 215 -7.59 -14.72 24.65
C LEU A 215 -6.41 -14.45 25.59
N ILE A 216 -5.42 -15.34 25.62
CA ILE A 216 -4.18 -15.15 26.40
C ILE A 216 -3.45 -13.89 25.92
N MET A 217 -3.36 -13.67 24.60
CA MET A 217 -2.74 -12.47 24.04
C MET A 217 -3.46 -11.17 24.44
N LEU A 218 -4.79 -11.21 24.60
CA LEU A 218 -5.59 -10.08 25.10
C LEU A 218 -5.53 -9.92 26.63
N GLY A 219 -4.82 -10.81 27.35
CA GLY A 219 -4.66 -10.77 28.80
C GLY A 219 -5.73 -11.54 29.58
N SER A 220 -6.61 -12.28 28.91
CA SER A 220 -7.60 -13.15 29.55
C SER A 220 -7.07 -14.58 29.64
N PHE A 221 -6.60 -14.98 30.82
CA PHE A 221 -6.04 -16.32 31.04
C PHE A 221 -6.23 -16.80 32.49
N ASN A 222 -6.31 -18.11 32.67
CA ASN A 222 -6.30 -18.76 33.98
C ASN A 222 -4.99 -19.55 34.15
N TYR A 223 -3.98 -18.93 34.76
CA TYR A 223 -2.67 -19.57 34.94
C TYR A 223 -2.72 -20.73 35.94
N GLU A 224 -3.59 -20.67 36.94
CA GLU A 224 -3.72 -21.71 37.96
C GLU A 224 -4.17 -23.04 37.35
N GLU A 225 -5.12 -22.97 36.42
CA GLU A 225 -5.59 -24.14 35.68
C GLU A 225 -4.49 -24.71 34.76
N LEU A 226 -3.76 -23.83 34.08
CA LEU A 226 -2.65 -24.20 33.20
C LEU A 226 -1.47 -24.87 33.96
N ALA A 227 -1.17 -24.40 35.18
CA ALA A 227 -0.01 -24.84 35.96
C ALA A 227 -0.27 -26.08 36.84
N SER A 228 -1.51 -26.55 36.93
CA SER A 228 -1.90 -27.53 37.96
C SER A 228 -1.38 -28.96 37.78
N GLU A 229 -0.84 -29.33 36.62
CA GLU A 229 -0.24 -30.66 36.38
C GLU A 229 1.29 -30.58 36.26
N HIS A 230 1.76 -29.80 35.28
CA HIS A 230 3.19 -29.57 35.05
C HIS A 230 3.52 -28.08 35.15
N PRO A 231 3.71 -27.53 36.36
CA PRO A 231 3.87 -26.09 36.56
C PRO A 231 5.10 -25.52 35.86
N VAL A 232 6.15 -26.32 35.68
CA VAL A 232 7.38 -25.88 35.02
C VAL A 232 7.19 -25.76 33.51
N SER A 233 6.65 -26.79 32.83
CA SER A 233 6.41 -26.72 31.38
C SER A 233 5.32 -25.70 31.05
N ALA A 234 4.28 -25.60 31.88
CA ALA A 234 3.25 -24.58 31.79
C ALA A 234 3.83 -23.17 31.94
N GLY A 235 4.67 -22.95 32.94
CA GLY A 235 5.34 -21.67 33.16
C GLY A 235 6.25 -21.28 31.99
N VAL A 236 7.08 -22.22 31.50
CA VAL A 236 7.97 -21.97 30.36
C VAL A 236 7.18 -21.60 29.11
N TRP A 237 6.16 -22.40 28.75
CA TRP A 237 5.33 -22.14 27.57
C TRP A 237 4.56 -20.81 27.69
N PHE A 238 3.96 -20.54 28.86
CA PHE A 238 3.16 -19.35 29.09
C PHE A 238 4.00 -18.07 29.03
N TRP A 239 5.10 -18.02 29.79
CA TRP A 239 5.96 -16.83 29.82
C TRP A 239 6.68 -16.62 28.50
N SER A 240 7.09 -17.69 27.81
CA SER A 240 7.70 -17.54 26.48
C SER A 240 6.68 -17.06 25.45
N PHE A 241 5.42 -17.51 25.51
CA PHE A 241 4.35 -16.99 24.66
C PHE A 241 4.05 -15.51 24.93
N VAL A 242 3.87 -15.12 26.19
CA VAL A 242 3.59 -13.73 26.57
C VAL A 242 4.73 -12.81 26.14
N VAL A 243 5.99 -13.18 26.39
CA VAL A 243 7.14 -12.34 26.02
C VAL A 243 7.32 -12.28 24.50
N LEU A 244 7.38 -13.42 23.82
CA LEU A 244 7.69 -13.44 22.39
C LEU A 244 6.51 -12.95 21.55
N VAL A 245 5.31 -13.48 21.77
CA VAL A 245 4.14 -13.20 20.91
C VAL A 245 3.41 -11.93 21.37
N SER A 246 3.08 -11.82 22.65
CA SER A 246 2.26 -10.69 23.13
C SER A 246 3.06 -9.40 23.30
N LEU A 247 4.28 -9.44 23.85
CA LEU A 247 5.08 -8.24 24.05
C LEU A 247 5.92 -7.90 22.81
N ILE A 248 6.76 -8.80 22.32
CA ILE A 248 7.69 -8.46 21.24
C ILE A 248 6.95 -8.33 19.91
N MET A 249 6.22 -9.37 19.48
CA MET A 249 5.61 -9.37 18.15
C MET A 249 4.47 -8.34 18.02
N LEU A 250 3.57 -8.21 19.00
CA LEU A 250 2.51 -7.18 18.93
C LEU A 250 3.10 -5.75 18.90
N ASN A 251 4.12 -5.47 19.71
CA ASN A 251 4.75 -4.15 19.70
C ASN A 251 5.55 -3.90 18.42
N MET A 252 6.10 -4.94 17.78
CA MET A 252 6.71 -4.81 16.45
C MET A 252 5.67 -4.42 15.39
N ALA A 253 4.48 -5.02 15.42
CA ALA A 253 3.38 -4.62 14.52
C ALA A 253 2.99 -3.15 14.72
N LEU A 254 2.88 -2.70 15.96
CA LEU A 254 2.62 -1.29 16.27
C LEU A 254 3.73 -0.37 15.79
N ALA A 255 5.00 -0.77 15.95
CA ALA A 255 6.14 0.00 15.48
C ALA A 255 6.12 0.18 13.96
N ILE A 256 5.83 -0.88 13.19
CA ILE A 256 5.69 -0.82 11.72
C ILE A 256 4.58 0.16 11.31
N ILE A 257 3.41 0.08 11.96
CA ILE A 257 2.28 0.97 11.65
C ILE A 257 2.62 2.42 11.99
N MET A 258 3.30 2.65 13.13
CA MET A 258 3.68 3.99 13.56
C MET A 258 4.73 4.63 12.66
N ASP A 259 5.69 3.85 12.15
CA ASP A 259 6.70 4.33 11.21
C ASP A 259 6.04 4.90 9.94
N VAL A 260 5.18 4.10 9.29
CA VAL A 260 4.43 4.54 8.11
C VAL A 260 3.46 5.68 8.45
N TYR A 261 2.85 5.67 9.63
CA TYR A 261 1.99 6.78 10.07
C TYR A 261 2.76 8.10 10.12
N THR A 262 3.98 8.09 10.67
CA THR A 262 4.82 9.28 10.76
C THR A 262 5.26 9.77 9.38
N GLU A 263 5.57 8.88 8.45
CA GLU A 263 5.90 9.21 7.06
C GLU A 263 4.71 9.86 6.34
N VAL A 264 3.54 9.21 6.38
CA VAL A 264 2.32 9.72 5.71
C VAL A 264 1.85 11.03 6.34
N LYS A 265 2.01 11.19 7.66
CA LYS A 265 1.69 12.44 8.34
C LYS A 265 2.63 13.57 7.92
N ALA A 266 3.93 13.32 7.79
CA ALA A 266 4.90 14.31 7.34
C ALA A 266 4.59 14.79 5.90
N ASP A 267 4.24 13.86 5.00
CA ASP A 267 3.82 14.18 3.64
C ASP A 267 2.47 14.92 3.60
N ALA A 268 1.58 14.70 4.57
CA ALA A 268 0.30 15.41 4.67
C ALA A 268 0.43 16.81 5.28
N GLU A 269 1.39 17.04 6.18
CA GLU A 269 1.75 18.38 6.67
C GLU A 269 2.44 19.24 5.60
N GLU A 270 2.97 18.62 4.52
CA GLU A 270 3.43 19.33 3.31
C GLU A 270 2.26 19.96 2.52
N MET A 271 1.04 19.43 2.66
CA MET A 271 -0.17 20.05 2.13
C MET A 271 -0.69 21.04 3.17
N ASP A 272 -0.42 22.34 2.96
CA ASP A 272 -0.91 23.46 3.80
C ASP A 272 -2.32 23.15 4.34
N GLU A 273 -2.54 23.35 5.64
CA GLU A 273 -3.85 23.14 6.25
C GLU A 273 -4.90 23.86 5.42
N LEU A 274 -6.03 23.20 5.14
CA LEU A 274 -7.16 23.77 4.38
C LEU A 274 -7.53 25.19 4.83
N TRP A 275 -7.32 25.53 6.10
CA TRP A 275 -7.52 26.86 6.67
C TRP A 275 -6.49 27.90 6.22
N THR A 276 -5.21 27.54 6.13
CA THR A 276 -4.17 28.39 5.52
C THR A 276 -4.39 28.52 4.02
N GLN A 277 -4.82 27.47 3.33
CA GLN A 277 -5.07 27.54 1.88
C GLN A 277 -6.33 28.35 1.54
N THR A 278 -7.41 28.19 2.31
CA THR A 278 -8.65 28.98 2.18
C THR A 278 -8.43 30.43 2.63
N GLY A 279 -7.61 30.64 3.68
CA GLY A 279 -7.18 31.98 4.13
C GLY A 279 -6.30 32.69 3.11
N LYS A 280 -5.32 32.00 2.50
CA LYS A 280 -4.51 32.53 1.39
C LYS A 280 -5.38 32.83 0.16
N PHE A 281 -6.37 32.01 -0.16
CA PHE A 281 -7.34 32.28 -1.22
C PHE A 281 -8.22 33.51 -0.92
N LEU A 282 -8.76 33.63 0.30
CA LEU A 282 -9.50 34.81 0.75
C LEU A 282 -8.64 36.09 0.77
N CYS A 283 -7.37 35.98 1.16
CA CYS A 283 -6.40 37.07 1.09
C CYS A 283 -6.03 37.44 -0.35
N SER A 284 -5.99 36.48 -1.27
CA SER A 284 -5.79 36.73 -2.71
C SER A 284 -7.00 37.40 -3.39
N LEU A 285 -8.17 37.35 -2.74
CA LEU A 285 -9.39 38.05 -3.14
C LEU A 285 -9.49 39.48 -2.58
N MET A 286 -8.56 39.92 -1.73
CA MET A 286 -8.50 41.31 -1.26
C MET A 286 -7.96 42.23 -2.38
N PRO A 287 -8.67 43.32 -2.75
CA PRO A 287 -8.22 44.23 -3.80
C PRO A 287 -6.97 45.00 -3.33
N GLY A 288 -5.82 44.76 -3.96
CA GLY A 288 -4.59 45.54 -3.72
C GLY A 288 -3.29 44.76 -3.88
N ARG A 289 -3.31 43.42 -3.81
CA ARG A 289 -2.13 42.58 -3.99
C ARG A 289 -2.08 41.98 -5.40
N ARG A 290 -1.12 42.41 -6.22
CA ARG A 290 -0.79 41.75 -7.49
C ARG A 290 0.19 40.61 -7.19
N ALA A 291 -0.33 39.48 -6.72
CA ALA A 291 0.48 38.28 -6.59
C ALA A 291 0.75 37.71 -7.99
N VAL A 292 2.03 37.52 -8.34
CA VAL A 292 2.41 36.88 -9.61
C VAL A 292 2.16 35.37 -9.50
N PRO A 293 1.49 34.73 -10.47
CA PRO A 293 1.27 33.28 -10.44
C PRO A 293 2.60 32.51 -10.38
N LEU A 294 2.66 31.46 -9.56
CA LEU A 294 3.85 30.63 -9.40
C LEU A 294 4.34 30.01 -10.72
N ALA A 295 3.43 29.79 -11.67
CA ALA A 295 3.75 29.29 -13.01
C ALA A 295 4.60 30.28 -13.82
N THR A 296 4.31 31.58 -13.71
CA THR A 296 5.10 32.64 -14.35
C THR A 296 6.46 32.77 -13.67
N VAL A 297 6.51 32.65 -12.34
CA VAL A 297 7.78 32.64 -11.60
C VAL A 297 8.63 31.43 -11.99
N SER A 298 8.04 30.22 -12.09
CA SER A 298 8.79 29.03 -12.52
C SER A 298 9.24 29.13 -13.97
N GLU A 299 8.41 29.68 -14.87
CA GLU A 299 8.75 29.84 -16.28
C GLU A 299 9.89 30.85 -16.46
N GLU A 300 9.89 31.97 -15.72
CA GLU A 300 10.95 32.97 -15.78
C GLU A 300 12.25 32.47 -15.12
N VAL A 301 12.16 31.73 -14.01
CA VAL A 301 13.31 31.08 -13.36
C VAL A 301 13.90 29.97 -14.24
N GLU A 302 13.07 29.19 -14.94
CA GLU A 302 13.51 28.19 -15.92
C GLU A 302 14.09 28.84 -17.19
N ALA A 303 13.54 29.97 -17.63
CA ALA A 303 14.07 30.76 -18.73
C ALA A 303 15.43 31.38 -18.39
N GLU A 304 15.60 31.87 -17.16
CA GLU A 304 16.84 32.40 -16.61
C GLU A 304 17.67 31.31 -15.89
N SER A 305 17.74 30.12 -16.48
CA SER A 305 18.44 28.92 -15.96
C SER A 305 19.98 29.03 -15.83
N ALA A 306 20.52 30.25 -15.76
CA ALA A 306 21.95 30.52 -15.64
C ALA A 306 22.47 30.53 -14.19
N ARG A 307 21.61 30.74 -13.18
CA ARG A 307 22.01 30.84 -11.75
C ARG A 307 21.88 29.48 -11.04
N ALA A 308 22.90 29.11 -10.26
CA ALA A 308 22.94 27.86 -9.50
C ALA A 308 22.18 27.91 -8.16
N TRP A 309 21.85 29.11 -7.69
CA TRP A 309 21.20 29.40 -6.41
C TRP A 309 20.42 30.73 -6.52
N TYR A 310 19.28 30.81 -5.84
CA TYR A 310 18.43 32.01 -5.79
C TYR A 310 18.21 32.41 -4.33
N ASP A 311 18.62 33.63 -3.99
CA ASP A 311 18.20 34.36 -2.78
C ASP A 311 16.94 35.19 -3.07
N GLU A 312 16.29 35.75 -2.03
CA GLU A 312 15.10 36.62 -2.15
C GLU A 312 15.32 37.76 -3.17
N ASP A 313 16.48 38.43 -3.09
CA ASP A 313 16.86 39.51 -4.00
C ASP A 313 17.14 39.00 -5.42
N ALA A 314 17.77 37.83 -5.55
CA ALA A 314 18.07 37.23 -6.84
C ALA A 314 16.80 36.76 -7.58
N LEU A 315 15.74 36.40 -6.84
CA LEU A 315 14.45 36.03 -7.40
C LEU A 315 13.66 37.28 -7.86
N MET A 316 13.77 38.39 -7.14
CA MET A 316 13.23 39.69 -7.55
C MET A 316 13.95 40.29 -8.76
N ASP A 317 15.25 40.01 -8.93
CA ASP A 317 16.00 40.40 -10.13
C ASP A 317 15.46 39.72 -11.40
N VAL A 318 15.13 38.43 -11.31
CA VAL A 318 14.60 37.62 -12.42
C VAL A 318 13.14 37.99 -12.72
N VAL A 319 12.35 38.24 -11.68
CA VAL A 319 10.94 38.61 -11.80
C VAL A 319 10.72 39.98 -11.14
N PRO A 320 10.92 41.10 -11.87
CA PRO A 320 10.81 42.45 -11.30
C PRO A 320 9.38 42.84 -10.88
N GLU A 321 8.37 42.05 -11.29
CA GLU A 321 6.98 42.21 -10.84
C GLU A 321 6.68 41.50 -9.50
N LEU A 322 7.64 40.77 -8.94
CA LEU A 322 7.50 39.99 -7.70
C LEU A 322 7.64 40.89 -6.47
N GLU A 323 6.66 40.82 -5.55
CA GLU A 323 6.72 41.54 -4.27
C GLU A 323 7.69 40.86 -3.28
N GLN A 324 8.43 41.63 -2.48
CA GLN A 324 9.47 41.11 -1.57
C GLN A 324 8.93 40.09 -0.55
N GLU A 325 7.70 40.29 -0.04
CA GLU A 325 7.04 39.31 0.84
C GLU A 325 6.76 37.99 0.12
N GLN A 326 6.39 38.03 -1.17
CA GLN A 326 6.13 36.85 -1.98
C GLN A 326 7.44 36.11 -2.29
N ALA A 327 8.53 36.83 -2.56
CA ALA A 327 9.85 36.24 -2.77
C ALA A 327 10.36 35.52 -1.51
N ALA A 328 10.23 36.15 -0.34
CA ALA A 328 10.60 35.56 0.95
C ALA A 328 9.77 34.31 1.28
N GLU A 329 8.47 34.31 0.97
CA GLU A 329 7.63 33.12 1.17
C GLU A 329 8.04 31.96 0.24
N ILE A 330 8.34 32.23 -1.03
CA ILE A 330 8.76 31.21 -2.00
C ILE A 330 10.10 30.59 -1.61
N ILE A 331 11.10 31.43 -1.31
CA ILE A 331 12.43 30.96 -0.88
C ILE A 331 12.35 30.22 0.46
N GLY A 332 11.59 30.75 1.43
CA GLY A 332 11.38 30.10 2.72
C GLY A 332 10.68 28.74 2.61
N GLN A 333 9.72 28.58 1.69
CA GLN A 333 9.10 27.29 1.39
C GLN A 333 10.07 26.33 0.70
N ALA A 334 10.88 26.82 -0.25
CA ALA A 334 11.88 26.03 -0.95
C ALA A 334 12.97 25.50 -0.01
N GLN A 335 13.52 26.35 0.86
CA GLN A 335 14.55 25.98 1.85
C GLN A 335 14.01 24.94 2.85
N LYS A 336 12.81 25.16 3.41
CA LYS A 336 12.17 24.17 4.30
C LYS A 336 11.90 22.84 3.61
N ARG A 337 11.66 22.84 2.30
CA ARG A 337 11.49 21.61 1.52
C ARG A 337 12.82 20.88 1.33
N GLU A 338 13.90 21.63 1.08
CA GLU A 338 15.25 21.08 0.92
C GLU A 338 15.80 20.49 2.22
N GLU A 339 15.72 21.21 3.35
CA GLU A 339 16.17 20.70 4.65
C GLU A 339 15.48 19.38 5.03
N ARG A 340 14.17 19.27 4.76
CA ARG A 340 13.41 18.03 5.02
C ARG A 340 13.74 16.88 4.06
N LEU A 341 14.12 17.18 2.81
CA LEU A 341 14.62 16.16 1.89
C LEU A 341 16.02 15.65 2.29
N GLN A 342 16.84 16.51 2.89
CA GLN A 342 18.13 16.12 3.45
C GLN A 342 17.97 15.28 4.72
N ASP A 343 16.93 15.53 5.52
CA ASP A 343 16.61 14.79 6.75
C ASP A 343 15.90 13.44 6.50
N LYS A 344 15.41 13.19 5.27
CA LYS A 344 15.03 11.83 4.83
C LYS A 344 16.32 11.00 4.72
N GLY A 345 16.71 10.39 5.84
CA GLY A 345 17.89 9.54 5.96
C GLY A 345 17.98 8.54 4.81
N VAL A 346 19.21 8.26 4.37
CA VAL A 346 19.49 7.39 3.22
C VAL A 346 18.71 6.07 3.36
N SER A 347 17.77 5.84 2.44
CA SER A 347 17.00 4.59 2.38
C SER A 347 17.92 3.38 2.38
N ILE A 348 17.52 2.29 3.05
CA ILE A 348 18.26 1.02 3.08
C ILE A 348 18.58 0.53 1.65
N SER A 349 17.71 0.83 0.68
CA SER A 349 17.93 0.51 -0.75
C SER A 349 19.11 1.28 -1.34
N ASP A 350 19.27 2.56 -1.00
CA ASP A 350 20.39 3.38 -1.47
C ASP A 350 21.70 3.04 -0.74
N ALA A 351 21.62 2.66 0.55
CA ALA A 351 22.74 2.07 1.27
C ALA A 351 23.19 0.75 0.63
N MET A 352 22.27 -0.14 0.24
CA MET A 352 22.60 -1.38 -0.47
C MET A 352 23.23 -1.13 -1.84
N LYS A 353 22.79 -0.12 -2.59
CA LYS A 353 23.45 0.28 -3.84
C LYS A 353 24.89 0.73 -3.58
N MET A 354 25.11 1.58 -2.56
CA MET A 354 26.47 2.01 -2.18
C MET A 354 27.36 0.82 -1.80
N VAL A 355 26.86 -0.13 -1.01
CA VAL A 355 27.59 -1.38 -0.70
C VAL A 355 27.90 -2.17 -1.97
N GLY A 356 26.98 -2.23 -2.93
CA GLY A 356 27.21 -2.85 -4.25
C GLY A 356 28.34 -2.18 -5.04
N TRP A 357 28.35 -0.85 -5.11
CA TRP A 357 29.41 -0.09 -5.77
C TRP A 357 30.76 -0.25 -5.09
N ILE A 358 30.79 -0.27 -3.76
CA ILE A 358 32.00 -0.52 -2.97
C ILE A 358 32.53 -1.93 -3.26
N LYS A 359 31.66 -2.95 -3.28
CA LYS A 359 32.06 -4.33 -3.59
C LYS A 359 32.66 -4.46 -5.00
N LEU A 360 32.05 -3.82 -5.99
CA LEU A 360 32.56 -3.76 -7.37
C LEU A 360 33.92 -3.04 -7.46
N ALA A 361 34.09 -1.95 -6.72
CA ALA A 361 35.36 -1.23 -6.65
C ALA A 361 36.46 -2.08 -6.01
N VAL A 362 36.15 -2.75 -4.89
CA VAL A 362 37.08 -3.66 -4.18
C VAL A 362 37.50 -4.82 -5.08
N GLN A 363 36.56 -5.45 -5.80
CA GLN A 363 36.89 -6.53 -6.75
C GLN A 363 37.79 -6.06 -7.90
N LYS A 364 37.59 -4.83 -8.37
CA LYS A 364 38.44 -4.24 -9.41
C LYS A 364 39.86 -4.01 -8.90
N ILE A 365 40.00 -3.55 -7.66
CA ILE A 365 41.29 -3.38 -6.98
C ILE A 365 41.96 -4.74 -6.78
N GLU A 366 41.24 -5.75 -6.30
CA GLU A 366 41.77 -7.11 -6.09
C GLU A 366 42.33 -7.69 -7.40
N ARG A 367 41.63 -7.50 -8.52
CA ARG A 367 42.09 -7.93 -9.84
C ARG A 367 43.37 -7.20 -10.25
N GLN A 368 43.45 -5.89 -10.06
CA GLN A 368 44.66 -5.11 -10.36
C GLN A 368 45.84 -5.53 -9.48
N VAL A 369 45.61 -5.80 -8.20
CA VAL A 369 46.65 -6.29 -7.27
C VAL A 369 47.15 -7.67 -7.69
N ASN A 370 46.26 -8.58 -8.11
CA ASN A 370 46.66 -9.91 -8.59
C ASN A 370 47.43 -9.85 -9.91
N GLU A 371 47.07 -8.94 -10.83
CA GLU A 371 47.85 -8.75 -12.06
C GLU A 371 49.24 -8.18 -11.77
N VAL A 372 49.35 -7.20 -10.85
CA VAL A 372 50.65 -6.68 -10.41
C VAL A 372 51.49 -7.76 -9.71
N ALA A 373 50.88 -8.59 -8.86
CA ALA A 373 51.58 -9.70 -8.21
C ALA A 373 52.04 -10.79 -9.21
N LYS A 374 51.28 -11.00 -10.28
CA LYS A 374 51.64 -11.91 -11.36
C LYS A 374 52.81 -11.36 -12.18
N MET A 375 52.79 -10.06 -12.50
CA MET A 375 53.91 -9.39 -13.17
C MET A 375 55.18 -9.42 -12.31
N GLU A 376 55.09 -9.20 -10.99
CA GLU A 376 56.24 -9.32 -10.07
C GLU A 376 56.79 -10.77 -10.02
N LYS A 377 55.92 -11.80 -10.14
CA LYS A 377 56.35 -13.21 -10.23
C LYS A 377 57.01 -13.53 -11.56
N GLU A 378 56.48 -13.03 -12.67
CA GLU A 378 57.03 -13.22 -14.01
C GLU A 378 58.39 -12.50 -14.15
N GLU A 379 58.53 -11.31 -13.56
CA GLU A 379 59.79 -10.57 -13.49
C GLU A 379 60.84 -11.31 -12.64
N ARG A 380 60.43 -11.90 -11.52
CA ARG A 380 61.31 -12.78 -10.71
C ARG A 380 61.73 -14.06 -11.45
N ALA A 381 60.81 -14.66 -12.23
CA ALA A 381 61.11 -15.85 -13.02
C ALA A 381 62.07 -15.57 -14.19
N LEU A 382 62.06 -14.33 -14.73
CA LEU A 382 63.05 -13.89 -15.71
C LEU A 382 64.40 -13.52 -15.08
N ALA A 383 64.41 -13.04 -13.84
CA ALA A 383 65.62 -12.59 -13.15
C ALA A 383 66.49 -13.75 -12.59
N ASP A 384 65.91 -14.92 -12.31
CA ASP A 384 66.65 -16.09 -11.84
C ASP A 384 65.99 -17.41 -12.33
N PRO A 385 66.55 -18.09 -13.36
CA PRO A 385 65.98 -19.33 -13.89
C PRO A 385 66.20 -20.56 -12.97
N GLY A 386 66.87 -20.42 -11.82
CA GLY A 386 67.43 -21.55 -11.08
C GLY A 386 66.92 -21.82 -9.66
N SER A 387 66.19 -20.93 -9.00
CA SER A 387 65.82 -21.14 -7.58
C SER A 387 64.44 -21.76 -7.39
N ASN A 388 64.38 -23.09 -7.57
CA ASN A 388 63.37 -23.91 -6.91
C ASN A 388 63.64 -23.88 -5.39
N ALA A 389 62.87 -23.09 -4.64
CA ALA A 389 62.82 -23.22 -3.20
C ALA A 389 61.39 -23.61 -2.79
N GLU A 390 61.18 -24.93 -2.75
CA GLU A 390 60.15 -25.55 -1.94
C GLU A 390 60.21 -25.02 -0.51
N GLY A 391 59.03 -24.84 0.09
CA GLY A 391 58.91 -24.39 1.47
C GLY A 391 59.54 -25.37 2.46
N LEU A 392 60.08 -24.83 3.55
CA LEU A 392 60.49 -25.60 4.72
C LEU A 392 60.12 -24.84 6.00
N PRO A 393 59.94 -25.57 7.12
CA PRO A 393 58.89 -25.34 8.08
C PRO A 393 59.37 -24.65 9.35
N PHE A 394 58.39 -24.23 10.15
CA PHE A 394 58.49 -23.74 11.52
C PHE A 394 59.48 -24.55 12.37
N GLY A 395 60.42 -23.84 12.99
CA GLY A 395 61.32 -24.33 14.04
C GLY A 395 61.42 -23.31 15.17
N ASP A 396 61.11 -23.78 16.37
CA ASP A 396 61.01 -23.09 17.66
C ASP A 396 62.39 -22.63 18.19
N GLY A 397 62.45 -21.49 18.89
CA GLY A 397 63.70 -20.96 19.42
C GLY A 397 63.62 -19.51 19.89
N ALA A 398 63.53 -19.35 21.20
CA ALA A 398 63.42 -18.08 21.92
C ALA A 398 64.67 -17.18 21.80
N GLY A 399 64.40 -15.87 21.69
CA GLY A 399 65.18 -14.82 22.36
C GLY A 399 66.61 -14.60 21.89
N ASP A 400 66.76 -13.91 20.75
CA ASP A 400 67.88 -13.00 20.55
C ASP A 400 67.42 -11.83 19.65
N VAL A 401 67.99 -10.64 19.88
CA VAL A 401 67.61 -9.38 19.22
C VAL A 401 67.91 -9.50 17.72
N LEU A 402 66.91 -9.93 16.95
CA LEU A 402 67.02 -10.06 15.50
C LEU A 402 67.02 -8.65 14.89
N SER A 403 68.19 -8.22 14.42
CA SER A 403 68.28 -7.21 13.37
C SER A 403 67.22 -7.52 12.33
N LEU A 404 66.25 -6.61 12.12
CA LEU A 404 65.27 -6.71 11.06
C LEU A 404 66.02 -7.08 9.77
N ASP A 405 65.74 -8.27 9.25
CA ASP A 405 66.22 -8.71 7.95
C ASP A 405 65.97 -7.54 6.97
N PRO A 406 66.99 -7.02 6.24
CA PRO A 406 66.79 -5.92 5.31
C PRO A 406 65.67 -6.19 4.30
N VAL A 407 65.35 -7.46 4.08
CA VAL A 407 64.20 -7.91 3.28
C VAL A 407 62.86 -7.66 3.98
N ALA A 408 62.74 -7.84 5.30
CA ALA A 408 61.53 -7.57 6.07
C ALA A 408 61.24 -6.06 6.19
N ASP A 409 62.29 -5.24 6.37
CA ASP A 409 62.16 -3.79 6.43
C ASP A 409 61.81 -3.19 5.06
N HIS A 410 62.33 -3.77 3.98
CA HIS A 410 61.90 -3.45 2.60
C HIS A 410 60.44 -3.87 2.34
N ARG A 411 59.98 -5.01 2.88
CA ARG A 411 58.58 -5.46 2.78
C ARG A 411 57.63 -4.54 3.53
N LEU A 412 57.97 -4.12 4.76
CA LEU A 412 57.15 -3.18 5.55
C LEU A 412 57.04 -1.81 4.89
N ARG A 413 58.14 -1.27 4.34
CA ARG A 413 58.12 -0.02 3.57
C ARG A 413 57.33 -0.17 2.27
N GLY A 414 57.36 -1.34 1.64
CA GLY A 414 56.52 -1.67 0.49
C GLY A 414 55.04 -1.67 0.84
N VAL A 415 54.66 -2.28 1.97
CA VAL A 415 53.29 -2.32 2.47
C VAL A 415 52.80 -0.93 2.90
N GLN A 416 53.62 -0.14 3.59
CA GLN A 416 53.28 1.25 3.94
C GLN A 416 53.12 2.14 2.71
N ARG A 417 53.96 2.00 1.68
CA ARG A 417 53.78 2.71 0.41
C ARG A 417 52.52 2.28 -0.33
N ARG A 418 52.13 1.00 -0.24
CA ARG A 418 50.87 0.48 -0.83
C ARG A 418 49.65 0.97 -0.07
N LEU A 419 49.71 1.03 1.26
CA LEU A 419 48.65 1.60 2.12
C LEU A 419 48.46 3.10 1.86
N GLY A 420 49.54 3.89 1.83
CA GLY A 420 49.44 5.31 1.52
C GLY A 420 48.87 5.58 0.11
N ARG A 421 49.26 4.79 -0.89
CA ARG A 421 48.67 4.89 -2.24
C ARG A 421 47.20 4.47 -2.29
N MET A 422 46.79 3.55 -1.42
CA MET A 422 45.40 3.11 -1.32
C MET A 422 44.54 4.16 -0.62
N GLU A 423 45.08 4.87 0.36
CA GLU A 423 44.43 5.99 1.05
C GLU A 423 44.26 7.20 0.11
N GLU A 424 45.30 7.53 -0.66
CA GLU A 424 45.26 8.57 -1.69
C GLU A 424 44.28 8.21 -2.82
N PHE A 425 44.27 6.94 -3.28
CA PHE A 425 43.30 6.47 -4.28
C PHE A 425 41.86 6.43 -3.74
N LEU A 426 41.64 6.07 -2.47
CA LEU A 426 40.31 6.11 -1.86
C LEU A 426 39.83 7.56 -1.66
N GLY A 427 40.73 8.47 -1.28
CA GLY A 427 40.46 9.91 -1.21
C GLY A 427 40.12 10.49 -2.58
N GLU A 428 40.92 10.19 -3.61
CA GLU A 428 40.67 10.58 -4.99
C GLU A 428 39.43 9.91 -5.58
N SER A 429 39.14 8.66 -5.24
CA SER A 429 37.95 7.93 -5.74
C SER A 429 36.68 8.39 -5.03
N MET A 430 36.74 8.81 -3.76
CA MET A 430 35.62 9.47 -3.08
C MET A 430 35.40 10.89 -3.64
N ALA A 431 36.48 11.66 -3.82
CA ALA A 431 36.42 12.98 -4.45
C ALA A 431 35.98 12.90 -5.91
N MET A 432 36.40 11.87 -6.66
CA MET A 432 35.92 11.58 -8.01
C MET A 432 34.51 10.99 -8.00
N SER A 433 34.06 10.23 -7.01
CA SER A 433 32.66 9.75 -7.00
C SER A 433 31.70 10.90 -6.75
N VAL A 434 32.03 11.79 -5.81
CA VAL A 434 31.28 13.02 -5.52
C VAL A 434 31.40 14.02 -6.69
N GLY A 435 32.61 14.19 -7.22
CA GLY A 435 32.92 15.06 -8.34
C GLY A 435 32.36 14.57 -9.67
N ARG A 436 32.32 13.26 -9.92
CA ARG A 436 31.77 12.65 -11.13
C ARG A 436 30.26 12.58 -11.09
N ASN A 437 29.61 12.59 -9.92
CA ASN A 437 28.17 12.87 -9.84
C ASN A 437 27.87 14.34 -10.18
N LYS A 438 28.72 15.29 -9.76
CA LYS A 438 28.61 16.70 -10.18
C LYS A 438 28.92 16.90 -11.67
N ASP A 439 29.94 16.25 -12.21
CA ASP A 439 30.35 16.33 -13.62
C ASP A 439 29.41 15.55 -14.54
N LEU A 440 28.85 14.39 -14.12
CA LEU A 440 27.78 13.71 -14.86
C LEU A 440 26.52 14.56 -14.92
N ARG A 441 26.12 15.21 -13.81
CA ARG A 441 25.00 16.16 -13.81
C ARG A 441 25.30 17.35 -14.73
N SER A 442 26.50 17.93 -14.66
CA SER A 442 26.90 19.06 -15.51
C SER A 442 26.98 18.70 -17.00
N ARG A 443 27.50 17.51 -17.34
CA ARG A 443 27.55 16.99 -18.72
C ARG A 443 26.19 16.58 -19.24
N LEU A 444 25.31 16.01 -18.41
CA LEU A 444 23.92 15.74 -18.78
C LEU A 444 23.18 17.04 -19.11
N VAL A 445 23.37 18.08 -18.31
CA VAL A 445 22.81 19.43 -18.55
C VAL A 445 23.36 20.04 -19.85
N SER A 446 24.68 19.93 -20.11
CA SER A 446 25.29 20.42 -21.35
C SER A 446 24.85 19.63 -22.60
N ILE A 447 24.72 18.31 -22.48
CA ILE A 447 24.22 17.44 -23.56
C ILE A 447 22.74 17.72 -23.82
N GLU A 448 21.94 17.97 -22.79
CA GLU A 448 20.53 18.36 -22.92
C GLU A 448 20.39 19.76 -23.58
N ALA A 449 21.24 20.72 -23.21
CA ALA A 449 21.27 22.05 -23.85
C ALA A 449 21.67 21.96 -25.33
N LEU A 450 22.63 21.09 -25.68
CA LEU A 450 23.00 20.84 -27.08
C LEU A 450 21.92 20.10 -27.87
N LEU A 451 21.19 19.19 -27.23
CA LEU A 451 20.05 18.49 -27.84
C LEU A 451 18.84 19.42 -28.04
N LYS A 452 18.59 20.36 -27.11
CA LYS A 452 17.56 21.40 -27.25
C LYS A 452 17.93 22.40 -28.36
N GLY A 453 19.17 22.90 -28.37
CA GLY A 453 19.65 23.79 -29.44
C GLY A 453 19.61 23.14 -30.84
N ARG A 454 19.78 21.80 -30.93
CA ARG A 454 19.64 21.07 -32.19
C ARG A 454 18.18 20.83 -32.59
N ARG A 455 17.29 20.62 -31.60
CA ARG A 455 15.84 20.50 -31.80
C ARG A 455 15.22 21.82 -32.26
N ASP A 456 15.70 22.96 -31.76
CA ASP A 456 15.24 24.29 -32.18
C ASP A 456 15.71 24.66 -33.59
N LEU A 457 16.88 24.14 -34.01
CA LEU A 457 17.36 24.24 -35.40
C LEU A 457 16.59 23.33 -36.38
N GLU A 458 16.05 22.20 -35.90
CA GLU A 458 15.26 21.26 -36.71
C GLU A 458 13.73 21.56 -36.66
N GLY A 459 13.26 22.43 -35.76
CA GLY A 459 11.86 22.76 -35.53
C GLY A 459 11.36 24.10 -36.11
N GLY A 460 12.18 24.84 -36.86
CA GLY A 460 11.79 26.14 -37.44
C GLY A 460 11.00 26.02 -38.76
N PRO A 461 9.80 26.63 -38.89
CA PRO A 461 8.98 26.53 -40.09
C PRO A 461 9.54 27.35 -41.24
N GLY A 462 9.83 26.68 -42.37
CA GLY A 462 10.08 27.33 -43.64
C GLY A 462 8.79 27.83 -44.28
N ALA A 463 8.60 29.15 -44.36
CA ALA A 463 7.81 29.79 -45.42
C ALA A 463 8.36 31.19 -45.71
N SER A 464 8.89 31.33 -46.92
CA SER A 464 9.56 32.51 -47.49
C SER A 464 8.61 33.70 -47.74
N PRO A 465 9.13 34.95 -47.79
CA PRO A 465 8.57 35.95 -48.69
C PRO A 465 9.62 36.44 -49.70
N ARG A 466 9.39 36.10 -50.98
CA ARG A 466 10.03 36.73 -52.14
C ARG A 466 9.27 38.02 -52.52
N GLY A 467 10.03 39.11 -52.69
CA GLY A 467 9.96 39.95 -53.89
C GLY A 467 8.83 41.00 -54.02
N ARG A 468 9.25 42.28 -53.94
CA ARG A 468 8.53 43.50 -54.35
C ARG A 468 7.91 43.44 -55.76
N ARG A 469 6.71 44.03 -55.96
CA ARG A 469 6.39 44.93 -57.09
C ARG A 469 5.11 45.75 -56.86
N ARG A 470 5.14 47.00 -57.34
CA ARG A 470 4.10 48.05 -57.39
C ARG A 470 2.92 47.64 -58.29
N ASP A 471 1.68 48.04 -57.97
CA ASP A 471 0.99 49.20 -58.57
C ASP A 471 -0.44 49.43 -57.99
N PRO A 472 -1.04 50.63 -58.20
CA PRO A 472 -2.31 51.05 -57.60
C PRO A 472 -3.49 51.09 -58.61
N SER A 473 -4.67 50.67 -58.18
CA SER A 473 -6.00 50.95 -58.77
C SER A 473 -7.04 50.36 -57.82
N GLY A 474 -8.10 50.99 -57.35
CA GLY A 474 -9.00 51.93 -58.02
C GLY A 474 -10.43 51.38 -57.89
N ALA A 475 -11.21 51.98 -56.99
CA ALA A 475 -12.68 52.16 -57.05
C ALA A 475 -13.67 51.03 -56.65
N ARG A 476 -14.78 51.53 -56.06
CA ARG A 476 -16.13 51.00 -55.78
C ARG A 476 -16.27 50.18 -54.48
N ALA A 477 -16.80 50.70 -53.37
CA ALA A 477 -18.09 51.36 -53.07
C ALA A 477 -19.33 50.45 -53.21
N VAL A 478 -20.18 50.54 -52.18
CA VAL A 478 -21.65 50.33 -52.12
C VAL A 478 -22.15 49.17 -51.22
N THR A 479 -22.43 49.54 -49.96
CA THR A 479 -23.66 49.35 -49.11
C THR A 479 -24.34 47.98 -48.93
N PHE A 480 -24.63 47.63 -47.67
CA PHE A 480 -25.97 47.63 -47.00
C PHE A 480 -25.78 47.07 -45.56
N SER A 481 -25.87 47.85 -44.49
CA SER A 481 -27.06 48.10 -43.63
C SER A 481 -27.85 46.86 -43.20
N ALA A 482 -27.66 46.41 -41.96
CA ALA A 482 -28.65 46.49 -40.86
C ALA A 482 -27.96 46.09 -39.55
#